data_AF-A0A9W7B644-F1
#
_entry.id   AF-A0A9W7B644-F1
#
_cell.length_a   1.000
_cell.length_b   1.000
_cell.length_c   1.000
_cell.angle_alpha   90.00
_cell.angle_beta   90.00
_cell.angle_gamma   90.00
#
_symmetry.space_group_name_H-M   'P 1'
#
loop_
_entity.id
_entity.type
_entity.pdbx_description
1 polymer ?
#
loop_
_entity_poly.entity_id
_entity_poly.type
_entity_poly.pdbx_seq_one_letter_code
_entity_poly.pdbx_strand_id
1 'polypeptide(L)'
;MELMSLFKDKTNVDRANWIFDPPAQTKCSADFDDSTLINEAEVHLCSGSHWLRFFHLFYPEASTFLDIGMNRGYWAADVFAIWRPSLGLNPRSLFMDGFSITQGGYCGWCGDCLSSESSYFHDTLPIPNFKVYGFEASRDLVRHWEINTKTAMSEDVRREWEVIHSAVSDLPGGTVMFPNGQDEAQSISREGADSLLPSSTRTAEMIKVDNTNVDEFVKVRSLDHIDFMKIDVNGHDLSVLRGSMGSIMANKIKGLIFEFTSPPLADWLTHKLSDAIGMLNEGGMTCYLMGDKKLVRLTGCFAEDHDTPFDVPTTFNAMCVSRRVERGAALIELLDVHTVNRMKNHL
;
A
#
# COMPACT_ATOMS: atom_id res chain seq x y z
N MET A 1 -2.45 11.47 23.49
CA MET A 1 -1.85 11.05 24.78
C MET A 1 -2.69 9.97 25.49
N GLU A 2 -4.02 10.00 25.47
CA GLU A 2 -4.88 8.94 26.09
C GLU A 2 -4.81 7.57 25.41
N LEU A 3 -4.74 7.48 24.08
CA LEU A 3 -4.52 6.19 23.39
C LEU A 3 -3.16 5.61 23.77
N MET A 4 -2.11 6.43 23.80
CA MET A 4 -0.78 6.03 24.25
C MET A 4 -0.75 5.64 25.74
N SER A 5 -1.57 6.21 26.63
CA SER A 5 -1.67 5.75 28.02
C SER A 5 -2.40 4.42 28.15
N LEU A 6 -3.42 4.16 27.31
CA LEU A 6 -4.05 2.85 27.15
C LEU A 6 -3.06 1.75 26.71
N PHE A 7 -2.01 2.12 25.97
CA PHE A 7 -0.94 1.19 25.57
C PHE A 7 0.25 1.16 26.54
N LYS A 8 0.63 2.29 27.17
CA LYS A 8 1.75 2.36 28.13
C LYS A 8 1.53 1.59 29.42
N ASP A 9 0.28 1.49 29.89
CA ASP A 9 -0.04 0.62 31.04
C ASP A 9 -0.05 -0.88 30.67
N LYS A 10 -0.05 -1.22 29.37
CA LYS A 10 -0.11 -2.60 28.87
C LYS A 10 1.22 -3.18 28.40
N THR A 11 2.26 -2.35 28.27
CA THR A 11 3.62 -2.82 27.89
C THR A 11 4.44 -3.31 29.09
N ASN A 12 3.93 -3.16 30.32
CA ASN A 12 4.57 -3.60 31.57
C ASN A 12 3.89 -4.82 32.22
N VAL A 13 2.92 -5.45 31.53
CA VAL A 13 2.24 -6.66 32.02
C VAL A 13 2.96 -7.88 31.45
N ASP A 14 3.33 -8.81 32.33
CA ASP A 14 4.01 -10.07 32.03
C ASP A 14 3.54 -10.70 30.71
N ARG A 15 4.50 -11.06 29.87
CA ARG A 15 4.35 -11.71 28.55
C ARG A 15 3.76 -13.13 28.59
N ALA A 16 3.12 -13.53 29.69
CA ALA A 16 2.54 -14.85 29.86
C ALA A 16 1.08 -14.72 30.28
N ASN A 17 0.18 -15.26 29.44
CA ASN A 17 -1.27 -15.38 29.63
C ASN A 17 -2.11 -14.15 29.25
N TRP A 18 -1.99 -13.71 28.00
CA TRP A 18 -3.13 -13.11 27.31
C TRP A 18 -4.04 -14.23 26.81
N ILE A 19 -4.83 -14.83 27.69
CA ILE A 19 -6.01 -15.59 27.28
C ILE A 19 -7.11 -14.55 27.14
N PHE A 20 -7.17 -13.92 25.97
CA PHE A 20 -8.38 -13.23 25.56
C PHE A 20 -9.41 -14.29 25.19
N ASP A 21 -10.62 -14.18 25.75
CA ASP A 21 -11.77 -14.77 25.06
C ASP A 21 -11.74 -14.24 23.62
N PRO A 22 -11.76 -15.11 22.59
CA PRO A 22 -11.72 -14.66 21.21
C PRO A 22 -12.83 -13.61 21.04
N PRO A 23 -12.53 -12.40 20.53
CA PRO A 23 -13.57 -11.42 20.29
C PRO A 23 -14.65 -12.09 19.46
N ALA A 24 -15.92 -11.84 19.80
CA ALA A 24 -17.04 -12.25 18.98
C ALA A 24 -16.65 -11.96 17.53
N GLN A 25 -16.49 -13.01 16.71
CA GLN A 25 -16.01 -12.91 15.35
C GLN A 25 -16.63 -11.65 14.75
N THR A 26 -15.82 -10.76 14.14
CA THR A 26 -16.35 -9.82 13.15
C THR A 26 -17.06 -10.73 12.17
N LYS A 27 -18.37 -10.89 12.38
CA LYS A 27 -19.19 -11.76 11.56
C LYS A 27 -19.01 -11.15 10.20
N CYS A 28 -18.44 -11.92 9.30
CA CYS A 28 -18.78 -11.78 7.90
C CYS A 28 -20.30 -11.69 7.91
N SER A 29 -20.81 -10.49 7.70
CA SER A 29 -22.23 -10.25 7.73
C SER A 29 -22.73 -11.06 6.55
N ALA A 30 -23.31 -12.21 6.84
CA ALA A 30 -23.77 -13.16 5.83
C ALA A 30 -24.87 -12.56 4.93
N ASP A 31 -25.24 -11.30 5.16
CA ASP A 31 -26.33 -10.57 4.53
C ASP A 31 -25.88 -9.30 3.78
N PHE A 32 -24.58 -8.98 3.69
CA PHE A 32 -24.16 -7.79 2.93
C PHE A 32 -23.98 -8.09 1.45
N ASP A 33 -24.80 -7.42 0.62
CA ASP A 33 -24.43 -7.16 -0.76
C ASP A 33 -23.21 -6.23 -0.82
N ASP A 34 -22.49 -6.26 -1.95
CA ASP A 34 -21.28 -5.47 -2.20
C ASP A 34 -21.47 -3.96 -1.92
N SER A 35 -22.67 -3.45 -2.21
CA SER A 35 -23.01 -2.05 -2.00
C SER A 35 -23.03 -1.70 -0.51
N THR A 36 -23.43 -2.64 0.35
CA THR A 36 -23.47 -2.44 1.78
C THR A 36 -22.08 -2.48 2.39
N LEU A 37 -21.18 -3.35 1.91
CA LEU A 37 -19.77 -3.35 2.35
C LEU A 37 -19.06 -2.04 2.02
N ILE A 38 -19.28 -1.49 0.83
CA ILE A 38 -18.67 -0.22 0.39
C ILE A 38 -19.23 0.97 1.17
N ASN A 39 -20.55 1.04 1.28
CA ASN A 39 -21.23 2.06 2.08
C ASN A 39 -20.84 1.97 3.55
N GLU A 40 -20.68 0.75 4.05
CA GLU A 40 -20.19 0.52 5.39
C GLU A 40 -18.77 1.05 5.49
N ALA A 41 -17.81 0.59 4.69
CA ALA A 41 -16.43 1.04 4.79
C ALA A 41 -16.26 2.58 4.68
N GLU A 42 -17.22 3.27 4.06
CA GLU A 42 -17.07 4.67 3.64
C GLU A 42 -15.85 4.78 2.71
N VAL A 43 -15.81 3.91 1.69
CA VAL A 43 -14.69 3.81 0.75
C VAL A 43 -14.49 5.14 0.05
N HIS A 44 -13.24 5.60 0.07
CA HIS A 44 -12.78 6.72 -0.74
C HIS A 44 -11.60 6.25 -1.58
N LEU A 45 -11.53 6.74 -2.82
CA LEU A 45 -10.49 6.41 -3.81
C LEU A 45 -9.07 6.61 -3.25
N CYS A 46 -8.92 7.55 -2.31
CA CYS A 46 -7.64 8.06 -1.83
C CYS A 46 -7.33 7.72 -0.36
N SER A 47 -8.00 6.70 0.20
CA SER A 47 -7.95 6.36 1.63
C SER A 47 -6.68 5.60 2.03
N GLY A 48 -5.48 6.18 1.89
CA GLY A 48 -4.22 5.45 2.15
C GLY A 48 -3.47 5.85 3.42
N SER A 49 -3.17 7.14 3.57
CA SER A 49 -2.09 7.60 4.46
C SER A 49 -2.40 7.52 5.96
N HIS A 50 -3.67 7.63 6.36
CA HIS A 50 -4.05 7.53 7.77
C HIS A 50 -3.89 6.09 8.32
N TRP A 51 -4.05 5.08 7.47
CA TRP A 51 -3.83 3.69 7.86
C TRP A 51 -2.34 3.36 8.06
N LEU A 52 -1.42 4.08 7.40
CA LEU A 52 0.02 4.01 7.72
C LEU A 52 0.31 4.52 9.13
N ARG A 53 -0.31 5.63 9.53
CA ARG A 53 -0.17 6.17 10.91
C ARG A 53 -0.67 5.16 11.93
N PHE A 54 -1.78 4.49 11.61
CA PHE A 54 -2.31 3.44 12.46
C PHE A 54 -1.34 2.24 12.53
N PHE A 55 -0.77 1.81 11.41
CA PHE A 55 0.27 0.77 11.39
C PHE A 55 1.51 1.14 12.21
N HIS A 56 1.96 2.41 12.14
CA HIS A 56 3.07 2.93 12.94
C HIS A 56 2.85 2.80 14.45
N LEU A 57 1.60 2.90 14.94
CA LEU A 57 1.32 2.70 16.38
C LEU A 57 1.70 1.29 16.86
N PHE A 58 1.67 0.30 15.97
CA PHE A 58 2.02 -1.09 16.28
C PHE A 58 3.45 -1.45 15.86
N TYR A 59 3.99 -0.75 14.87
CA TYR A 59 5.34 -0.96 14.32
C TYR A 59 6.14 0.34 14.23
N PRO A 60 6.40 1.02 15.37
CA PRO A 60 7.21 2.24 15.38
C PRO A 60 8.66 1.99 14.95
N GLU A 61 9.13 0.74 15.04
CA GLU A 61 10.46 0.33 14.60
C GLU A 61 10.55 -0.12 13.13
N ALA A 62 9.45 -0.06 12.37
CA ALA A 62 9.46 -0.48 10.97
C ALA A 62 10.53 0.29 10.18
N SER A 63 11.27 -0.46 9.37
CA SER A 63 12.50 -0.03 8.72
C SER A 63 12.53 -0.33 7.23
N THR A 64 11.82 -1.36 6.75
CA THR A 64 11.90 -1.77 5.34
C THR A 64 10.54 -1.64 4.65
N PHE A 65 10.46 -0.72 3.69
CA PHE A 65 9.22 -0.38 2.98
C PHE A 65 9.38 -0.56 1.47
N LEU A 66 8.35 -1.11 0.83
CA LEU A 66 8.26 -1.22 -0.63
C LEU A 66 7.07 -0.38 -1.14
N ASP A 67 7.32 0.49 -2.11
CA ASP A 67 6.32 1.30 -2.81
C ASP A 67 6.30 0.90 -4.29
N ILE A 68 5.40 0.01 -4.67
CA ILE A 68 5.34 -0.57 -6.02
C ILE A 68 4.31 0.20 -6.84
N GLY A 69 4.77 0.80 -7.94
CA GLY A 69 3.99 1.83 -8.64
C GLY A 69 4.00 3.14 -7.85
N MET A 70 5.19 3.56 -7.42
CA MET A 70 5.35 4.71 -6.52
C MET A 70 4.90 6.02 -7.17
N ASN A 71 4.86 6.08 -8.50
CA ASN A 71 4.41 7.23 -9.26
C ASN A 71 5.23 8.49 -8.89
N ARG A 72 4.62 9.50 -8.25
CA ARG A 72 5.32 10.70 -7.77
C ARG A 72 6.06 10.51 -6.44
N GLY A 73 5.84 9.39 -5.76
CA GLY A 73 6.48 9.05 -4.48
C GLY A 73 5.83 9.68 -3.25
N TYR A 74 4.59 10.16 -3.33
CA TYR A 74 3.91 10.75 -2.17
C TYR A 74 3.70 9.74 -1.04
N TRP A 75 3.38 8.48 -1.35
CA TRP A 75 3.25 7.44 -0.33
C TRP A 75 4.58 7.20 0.40
N ALA A 76 5.69 7.08 -0.33
CA ALA A 76 7.03 7.01 0.27
C ALA A 76 7.33 8.25 1.13
N ALA A 77 6.95 9.45 0.68
CA ALA A 77 7.12 10.67 1.46
C ALA A 77 6.28 10.67 2.77
N ASP A 78 5.10 10.07 2.78
CA ASP A 78 4.33 9.81 4.00
C ASP A 78 5.06 8.85 4.94
N VAL A 79 5.68 7.79 4.41
CA VAL A 79 6.52 6.88 5.22
C VAL A 79 7.68 7.64 5.87
N PHE A 80 8.37 8.51 5.13
CA PHE A 80 9.40 9.38 5.72
C PHE A 80 8.83 10.32 6.78
N ALA A 81 7.68 10.94 6.53
CA ALA A 81 7.07 11.86 7.48
C ALA A 81 6.68 11.16 8.80
N ILE A 82 6.27 9.90 8.74
CA ILE A 82 5.84 9.12 9.90
C ILE A 82 7.05 8.52 10.67
N TRP A 83 7.96 7.82 9.99
CA TRP A 83 9.05 7.09 10.64
C TRP A 83 10.36 7.88 10.73
N ARG A 84 10.58 8.85 9.83
CA ARG A 84 11.78 9.71 9.75
C ARG A 84 11.46 11.21 9.74
N PRO A 85 10.60 11.71 10.64
CA PRO A 85 10.14 13.10 10.66
C PRO A 85 11.28 14.13 10.75
N SER A 86 12.39 13.77 11.40
CA SER A 86 13.58 14.62 11.52
C SER A 86 14.25 14.96 10.19
N LEU A 87 13.98 14.19 9.12
CA LEU A 87 14.50 14.46 7.78
C LEU A 87 13.69 15.53 7.02
N GLY A 88 12.54 15.97 7.56
CA GLY A 88 11.72 17.04 6.98
C GLY A 88 11.04 16.68 5.64
N LEU A 89 11.12 15.43 5.20
CA LEU A 89 10.45 14.96 3.99
C LEU A 89 9.00 14.55 4.32
N ASN A 90 8.06 15.13 3.59
CA ASN A 90 6.65 14.78 3.59
C ASN A 90 6.06 15.05 2.17
N PRO A 91 4.83 14.62 1.85
CA PRO A 91 4.28 14.81 0.50
C PRO A 91 4.25 16.26 0.04
N ARG A 92 3.98 17.19 0.97
CA ARG A 92 3.95 18.63 0.68
C ARG A 92 5.35 19.17 0.38
N SER A 93 6.37 18.87 1.18
CA SER A 93 7.74 19.31 0.90
C SER A 93 8.28 18.68 -0.38
N LEU A 94 7.99 17.40 -0.63
CA LEU A 94 8.31 16.75 -1.90
C LEU A 94 7.71 17.48 -3.11
N PHE A 95 6.45 17.89 -3.00
CA PHE A 95 5.78 18.65 -4.05
C PHE A 95 6.35 20.06 -4.22
N MET A 96 6.48 20.81 -3.13
CA MET A 96 6.93 22.20 -3.16
C MET A 96 8.37 22.29 -3.69
N ASP A 97 9.26 21.41 -3.22
CA ASP A 97 10.69 21.49 -3.51
C ASP A 97 11.07 20.76 -4.81
N GLY A 98 10.29 19.77 -5.24
CA GLY A 98 10.57 18.97 -6.44
C GLY A 98 9.63 19.23 -7.62
N PHE A 99 8.33 18.95 -7.45
CA PHE A 99 7.40 18.82 -8.58
C PHE A 99 6.73 20.12 -9.03
N SER A 100 6.57 21.11 -8.13
CA SER A 100 5.99 22.41 -8.49
C SER A 100 6.81 23.12 -9.58
N ILE A 101 8.12 22.87 -9.61
CA ILE A 101 9.08 23.52 -10.51
C ILE A 101 9.13 22.84 -11.90
N THR A 102 8.89 21.52 -11.96
CA THR A 102 9.18 20.71 -13.16
C THR A 102 7.93 20.22 -13.91
N GLN A 103 6.77 20.08 -13.26
CA GLN A 103 5.58 19.45 -13.85
C GLN A 103 4.29 20.29 -13.76
N GLY A 104 4.39 21.61 -13.55
CA GLY A 104 3.21 22.47 -13.54
C GLY A 104 2.29 22.28 -12.32
N GLY A 105 2.78 21.65 -11.25
CA GLY A 105 2.10 21.63 -9.95
C GLY A 105 0.93 20.64 -9.82
N TYR A 106 0.94 19.51 -10.52
CA TYR A 106 -0.07 18.46 -10.30
C TYR A 106 0.16 17.70 -8.99
N CYS A 107 -0.87 17.64 -8.15
CA CYS A 107 -0.82 17.09 -6.80
C CYS A 107 -1.24 15.61 -6.72
N GLY A 108 -1.34 14.93 -7.87
CA GLY A 108 -2.00 13.63 -7.99
C GLY A 108 -3.53 13.77 -8.04
N TRP A 109 -4.21 12.69 -8.43
CA TRP A 109 -5.68 12.63 -8.45
C TRP A 109 -6.29 12.87 -7.07
N CYS A 110 -5.58 12.39 -6.05
CA CYS A 110 -6.00 12.41 -4.66
C CYS A 110 -5.63 13.69 -3.90
N GLY A 111 -4.89 14.61 -4.55
CA GLY A 111 -4.37 15.78 -3.86
C GLY A 111 -3.38 15.41 -2.75
N ASP A 112 -2.61 14.34 -2.93
CA ASP A 112 -1.74 13.74 -1.90
C ASP A 112 -0.69 14.72 -1.37
N CYS A 113 -0.25 15.65 -2.22
CA CYS A 113 0.65 16.72 -1.82
C CYS A 113 0.05 17.73 -0.82
N LEU A 114 -1.28 17.76 -0.67
CA LEU A 114 -1.99 18.62 0.27
C LEU A 114 -2.19 17.98 1.65
N SER A 115 -1.76 16.73 1.85
CA SER A 115 -1.82 16.07 3.15
C SER A 115 -1.18 16.97 4.22
N SER A 116 -1.99 17.36 5.21
CA SER A 116 -1.59 18.42 6.13
C SER A 116 -0.46 17.95 7.05
N GLU A 117 0.52 18.84 7.26
CA GLU A 117 1.70 18.65 8.12
C GLU A 117 1.35 18.42 9.61
N SER A 118 0.09 18.59 9.98
CA SER A 118 -0.34 18.63 11.37
C SER A 118 -0.35 17.23 11.98
N SER A 119 0.67 16.95 12.80
CA SER A 119 0.84 15.83 13.77
C SER A 119 1.66 14.61 13.34
N TYR A 120 2.77 14.80 12.63
CA TYR A 120 3.81 13.76 12.62
C TYR A 120 4.43 13.61 14.02
N PHE A 121 4.71 12.38 14.44
CA PHE A 121 5.26 12.08 15.77
C PHE A 121 6.61 12.79 15.95
N HIS A 122 6.74 13.69 16.92
CA HIS A 122 7.87 14.62 16.98
C HIS A 122 9.21 14.02 17.43
N ASP A 123 9.27 12.76 17.83
CA ASP A 123 10.53 12.12 18.27
C ASP A 123 10.47 10.61 17.99
N THR A 124 11.00 10.18 16.83
CA THR A 124 11.35 8.76 16.64
C THR A 124 12.83 8.58 16.94
N LEU A 125 13.15 7.54 17.71
CA LEU A 125 14.53 7.09 17.85
C LEU A 125 15.09 6.77 16.46
N PRO A 126 16.40 6.91 16.24
CA PRO A 126 17.02 6.46 15.00
C PRO A 126 16.61 5.02 14.70
N ILE A 127 16.02 4.80 13.53
CA ILE A 127 15.63 3.47 13.06
C ILE A 127 16.81 2.91 12.26
N PRO A 128 17.55 1.91 12.79
CA PRO A 128 18.69 1.35 12.09
C PRO A 128 18.25 0.75 10.75
N ASN A 129 19.04 0.96 9.70
CA ASN A 129 18.81 0.39 8.37
C ASN A 129 17.46 0.75 7.74
N PHE A 130 16.87 1.90 8.12
CA PHE A 130 15.66 2.40 7.47
C PHE A 130 15.86 2.56 5.95
N LYS A 131 14.95 1.98 5.17
CA LYS A 131 14.97 1.91 3.72
C LYS A 131 13.56 1.93 3.13
N VAL A 132 13.38 2.77 2.13
CA VAL A 132 12.22 2.78 1.24
C VAL A 132 12.69 2.42 -0.17
N TYR A 133 12.12 1.38 -0.74
CA TYR A 133 12.37 0.94 -2.12
C TYR A 133 11.15 1.29 -2.98
N GLY A 134 11.29 2.27 -3.86
CA GLY A 134 10.25 2.70 -4.79
C GLY A 134 10.46 2.10 -6.17
N PHE A 135 9.44 1.45 -6.74
CA PHE A 135 9.45 0.93 -8.10
C PHE A 135 8.56 1.79 -8.99
N GLU A 136 9.12 2.23 -10.12
CA GLU A 136 8.40 2.99 -11.13
C GLU A 136 8.84 2.53 -12.52
N ALA A 137 7.90 2.30 -13.42
CA ALA A 137 8.18 1.85 -14.79
C ALA A 137 8.25 3.02 -15.78
N SER A 138 7.55 4.12 -15.52
CA SER A 138 7.63 5.34 -16.31
C SER A 138 9.01 5.97 -16.20
N ARG A 139 9.69 6.04 -17.33
CA ARG A 139 11.01 6.68 -17.43
C ARG A 139 10.95 8.16 -17.08
N ASP A 140 9.87 8.83 -17.47
CA ASP A 140 9.68 10.25 -17.20
C ASP A 140 9.50 10.51 -15.69
N LEU A 141 8.69 9.70 -15.00
CA LEU A 141 8.52 9.84 -13.55
C LEU A 141 9.83 9.54 -12.79
N VAL A 142 10.55 8.47 -13.16
CA VAL A 142 11.88 8.20 -12.58
C VAL A 142 12.84 9.37 -12.81
N ARG A 143 12.92 9.88 -14.05
CA ARG A 143 13.79 11.02 -14.37
C ARG A 143 13.46 12.26 -13.55
N HIS A 144 12.18 12.53 -13.33
CA HIS A 144 11.77 13.63 -12.46
C HIS A 144 12.18 13.40 -11.02
N TRP A 145 12.04 12.18 -10.50
CA TRP A 145 12.52 11.83 -9.18
C TRP A 145 14.05 12.00 -9.07
N GLU A 146 14.83 11.57 -10.06
CA GLU A 146 16.28 11.75 -10.09
C GLU A 146 16.71 13.23 -10.10
N ILE A 147 15.94 14.09 -10.77
CA ILE A 147 16.19 15.54 -10.75
C ILE A 147 15.86 16.10 -9.37
N ASN A 148 14.66 15.80 -8.86
CA ASN A 148 14.16 16.32 -7.59
C ASN A 148 15.05 15.88 -6.41
N THR A 149 15.49 14.63 -6.38
CA THR A 149 16.38 14.13 -5.33
C THR A 149 17.71 14.86 -5.30
N LYS A 150 18.30 15.16 -6.47
CA LYS A 150 19.58 15.86 -6.56
C LYS A 150 19.49 17.31 -6.07
N THR A 151 18.35 17.97 -6.25
CA THR A 151 18.22 19.42 -6.00
C THR A 151 17.49 19.75 -4.69
N ALA A 152 16.56 18.91 -4.25
CA ALA A 152 15.64 19.22 -3.15
C ALA A 152 15.82 18.34 -1.91
N MET A 153 16.40 17.14 -2.03
CA MET A 153 16.46 16.19 -0.92
C MET A 153 17.81 16.19 -0.21
N SER A 154 17.76 16.03 1.12
CA SER A 154 18.97 15.82 1.93
C SER A 154 19.71 14.55 1.49
N GLU A 155 21.01 14.48 1.80
CA GLU A 155 21.80 13.27 1.54
C GLU A 155 21.26 12.06 2.30
N ASP A 156 20.75 12.26 3.52
CA ASP A 156 20.16 11.19 4.33
C ASP A 156 18.93 10.57 3.66
N VAL A 157 18.02 11.40 3.15
CA VAL A 157 16.85 10.93 2.38
C VAL A 157 17.30 10.13 1.16
N ARG A 158 18.27 10.63 0.39
CA ARG A 158 18.79 9.94 -0.80
C ARG A 158 19.47 8.61 -0.49
N ARG A 159 20.11 8.48 0.67
CA ARG A 159 20.69 7.21 1.11
C ARG A 159 19.62 6.22 1.56
N GLU A 160 18.46 6.69 1.98
CA GLU A 160 17.41 5.86 2.57
C GLU A 160 16.27 5.54 1.60
N TRP A 161 16.07 6.36 0.57
CA TRP A 161 15.10 6.12 -0.50
C TRP A 161 15.82 5.70 -1.78
N GLU A 162 15.64 4.44 -2.18
CA GLU A 162 16.13 3.92 -3.45
C GLU A 162 14.97 3.82 -4.45
N VAL A 163 15.10 4.48 -5.60
CA VAL A 163 14.16 4.36 -6.72
C VAL A 163 14.73 3.46 -7.78
N ILE A 164 13.89 2.52 -8.22
CA ILE A 164 14.23 1.43 -9.12
C ILE A 164 13.36 1.61 -10.37
N HIS A 165 14.01 1.89 -11.50
CA HIS A 165 13.34 1.93 -12.81
C HIS A 165 13.05 0.50 -13.28
N SER A 166 11.92 -0.04 -12.86
CA SER A 166 11.50 -1.41 -13.19
C SER A 166 9.99 -1.52 -13.07
N ALA A 167 9.39 -2.27 -13.99
CA ALA A 167 8.06 -2.82 -13.77
C ALA A 167 8.14 -3.95 -12.73
N VAL A 168 7.04 -4.18 -12.02
CA VAL A 168 6.90 -5.30 -11.08
C VAL A 168 5.69 -6.13 -11.50
N SER A 169 5.84 -7.44 -11.55
CA SER A 169 4.78 -8.39 -11.93
C SER A 169 4.99 -9.74 -11.23
N ASP A 170 4.40 -10.81 -11.77
CA ASP A 170 4.63 -12.19 -11.34
C ASP A 170 5.91 -12.80 -11.93
N LEU A 171 6.51 -12.16 -12.94
CA LEU A 171 7.71 -12.65 -13.62
C LEU A 171 9.00 -12.15 -12.93
N PRO A 172 10.00 -13.01 -12.65
CA PRO A 172 11.21 -12.64 -11.89
C PRO A 172 12.26 -11.86 -12.71
N GLY A 173 11.99 -11.52 -13.97
CA GLY A 173 12.99 -10.95 -14.86
C GLY A 173 12.42 -10.59 -16.23
N GLY A 174 13.32 -10.18 -17.14
CA GLY A 174 13.01 -9.86 -18.53
C GLY A 174 12.64 -8.39 -18.72
N THR A 175 12.00 -8.09 -19.85
CA THR A 175 11.53 -6.74 -20.18
C THR A 175 10.07 -6.77 -20.58
N VAL A 176 9.31 -5.77 -20.18
CA VAL A 176 7.92 -5.57 -20.59
C VAL A 176 7.77 -4.27 -21.40
N MET A 177 6.70 -4.16 -22.16
CA MET A 177 6.34 -2.91 -22.83
C MET A 177 5.49 -2.06 -21.88
N PHE A 178 5.87 -0.80 -21.72
CA PHE A 178 5.20 0.17 -20.85
C PHE A 178 4.96 1.48 -21.60
N PRO A 179 3.80 2.13 -21.47
CA PRO A 179 3.56 3.43 -22.09
C PRO A 179 4.47 4.50 -21.46
N ASN A 180 5.21 5.23 -22.28
CA ASN A 180 6.08 6.30 -21.86
C ASN A 180 5.25 7.57 -21.71
N GLY A 181 4.83 7.88 -20.49
CA GLY A 181 4.19 9.13 -20.17
C GLY A 181 4.28 9.48 -18.68
N GLN A 182 3.65 10.59 -18.33
CA GLN A 182 3.53 11.08 -16.95
C GLN A 182 2.15 10.78 -16.35
N ASP A 183 1.36 9.98 -17.05
CA ASP A 183 0.01 9.63 -16.64
C ASP A 183 0.09 8.57 -15.54
N GLU A 184 -0.47 8.93 -14.40
CA GLU A 184 -0.48 8.14 -13.17
C GLU A 184 -1.26 6.84 -13.32
N ALA A 185 -2.16 6.76 -14.30
CA ALA A 185 -3.01 5.60 -14.58
C ALA A 185 -2.35 4.56 -15.51
N GLN A 186 -1.07 4.71 -15.82
CA GLN A 186 -0.35 3.82 -16.74
C GLN A 186 -0.04 2.45 -16.11
N SER A 187 -0.10 1.41 -16.94
CA SER A 187 0.22 0.03 -16.55
C SER A 187 0.89 -0.75 -17.69
N ILE A 188 1.38 -1.96 -17.38
CA ILE A 188 2.01 -2.86 -18.36
C ILE A 188 1.04 -3.15 -19.50
N SER A 189 1.47 -3.00 -20.76
CA SER A 189 0.62 -3.34 -21.91
C SER A 189 0.56 -4.86 -22.10
N ARG A 190 -0.66 -5.38 -22.30
CA ARG A 190 -0.90 -6.74 -22.81
C ARG A 190 -1.26 -6.67 -24.28
N GLU A 191 -0.67 -7.55 -25.08
CA GLU A 191 -1.11 -7.77 -26.46
C GLU A 191 -2.62 -8.07 -26.47
N GLY A 192 -3.41 -7.20 -27.13
CA GLY A 192 -4.87 -7.32 -27.25
C GLY A 192 -5.70 -6.51 -26.25
N ALA A 193 -5.12 -6.00 -25.15
CA ALA A 193 -5.84 -5.15 -24.17
C ALA A 193 -5.77 -3.64 -24.50
N ASP A 194 -4.88 -3.23 -25.42
CA ASP A 194 -4.65 -1.83 -25.79
C ASP A 194 -5.91 -1.09 -26.31
N SER A 195 -6.93 -1.83 -26.76
CA SER A 195 -8.20 -1.25 -27.24
C SER A 195 -9.08 -0.69 -26.12
N LEU A 196 -8.88 -1.13 -24.87
CA LEU A 196 -9.67 -0.73 -23.70
C LEU A 196 -8.99 0.35 -22.85
N LEU A 197 -7.73 0.69 -23.16
CA LEU A 197 -7.01 1.75 -22.47
C LEU A 197 -7.59 3.15 -22.82
N PRO A 198 -7.53 4.12 -21.88
CA PRO A 198 -7.84 5.52 -22.16
C PRO A 198 -7.12 6.02 -23.42
N SER A 199 -7.74 6.96 -24.14
CA SER A 199 -7.20 7.50 -25.38
C SER A 199 -5.83 8.18 -25.23
N SER A 200 -5.50 8.71 -24.03
CA SER A 200 -4.17 9.25 -23.71
C SER A 200 -3.07 8.19 -23.81
N THR A 201 -3.29 7.01 -23.21
CA THR A 201 -2.37 5.86 -23.25
C THR A 201 -2.16 5.30 -24.65
N ARG A 202 -3.16 5.36 -25.53
CA ARG A 202 -3.03 4.90 -26.93
C ARG A 202 -2.11 5.74 -27.79
N THR A 203 -1.79 6.97 -27.35
CA THR A 203 -0.87 7.87 -28.07
C THR A 203 0.53 7.92 -27.48
N ALA A 204 0.74 7.29 -26.31
CA ALA A 204 2.04 7.26 -25.67
C ALA A 204 3.01 6.35 -26.45
N GLU A 205 4.27 6.77 -26.53
CA GLU A 205 5.35 5.93 -27.05
C GLU A 205 5.51 4.71 -26.13
N MET A 206 5.53 3.49 -26.67
CA MET A 206 5.80 2.31 -25.84
C MET A 206 7.31 2.12 -25.66
N ILE A 207 7.77 2.04 -24.41
CA ILE A 207 9.17 1.77 -24.06
C ILE A 207 9.33 0.35 -23.51
N LYS A 208 10.52 -0.22 -23.69
CA LYS A 208 10.92 -1.43 -22.97
C LYS A 208 11.44 -1.05 -21.60
N VAL A 209 10.93 -1.71 -20.56
CA VAL A 209 11.35 -1.51 -19.17
C VAL A 209 11.74 -2.87 -18.61
N ASP A 210 12.80 -2.91 -17.81
CA ASP A 210 13.16 -4.10 -17.05
C ASP A 210 12.00 -4.48 -16.13
N ASN A 211 11.85 -5.78 -15.89
CA ASN A 211 10.80 -6.32 -15.05
C ASN A 211 11.41 -7.22 -13.96
N THR A 212 10.81 -7.19 -12.78
CA THR A 212 11.12 -8.09 -11.66
C THR A 212 9.83 -8.55 -10.98
N ASN A 213 9.95 -9.48 -10.04
CA ASN A 213 8.92 -9.70 -9.04
C ASN A 213 9.48 -9.44 -7.63
N VAL A 214 8.59 -9.40 -6.63
CA VAL A 214 8.96 -9.09 -5.24
C VAL A 214 9.85 -10.18 -4.66
N ASP A 215 9.57 -11.45 -4.94
CA ASP A 215 10.36 -12.58 -4.42
C ASP A 215 11.81 -12.55 -4.90
N GLU A 216 12.05 -12.30 -6.19
CA GLU A 216 13.41 -12.16 -6.73
C GLU A 216 14.09 -10.91 -6.18
N PHE A 217 13.37 -9.79 -6.05
CA PHE A 217 13.92 -8.58 -5.44
C PHE A 217 14.37 -8.82 -3.99
N VAL A 218 13.50 -9.42 -3.16
CA VAL A 218 13.79 -9.81 -1.77
C VAL A 218 15.02 -10.70 -1.70
N LYS A 219 15.14 -11.66 -2.62
CA LYS A 219 16.29 -12.57 -2.69
C LYS A 219 17.58 -11.84 -3.10
N VAL A 220 17.55 -11.05 -4.18
CA VAL A 220 18.71 -10.31 -4.71
C VAL A 220 19.23 -9.30 -3.68
N ARG A 221 18.33 -8.60 -2.99
CA ARG A 221 18.67 -7.63 -1.95
C ARG A 221 18.96 -8.28 -0.59
N SER A 222 18.78 -9.59 -0.47
CA SER A 222 18.92 -10.33 0.79
C SER A 222 18.09 -9.71 1.91
N LEU A 223 16.84 -9.34 1.60
CA LEU A 223 15.91 -8.78 2.60
C LEU A 223 15.38 -9.90 3.47
N ASP A 224 15.58 -9.75 4.79
CA ASP A 224 15.04 -10.66 5.78
C ASP A 224 13.53 -10.45 5.97
N HIS A 225 13.07 -9.22 5.81
CA HIS A 225 11.67 -8.84 5.98
C HIS A 225 11.33 -7.57 5.16
N ILE A 226 10.03 -7.33 5.03
CA ILE A 226 9.39 -6.12 4.54
C ILE A 226 8.33 -5.77 5.59
N ASP A 227 8.49 -4.62 6.24
CA ASP A 227 7.53 -4.19 7.26
C ASP A 227 6.21 -3.77 6.63
N PHE A 228 6.27 -3.01 5.52
CA PHE A 228 5.08 -2.60 4.80
C PHE A 228 5.33 -2.53 3.30
N MET A 229 4.38 -3.05 2.52
CA MET A 229 4.40 -2.99 1.06
C MET A 229 3.13 -2.34 0.53
N LYS A 230 3.25 -1.34 -0.34
CA LYS A 230 2.15 -0.78 -1.12
C LYS A 230 2.27 -1.24 -2.56
N ILE A 231 1.15 -1.66 -3.15
CA ILE A 231 1.02 -2.01 -4.56
C ILE A 231 -0.06 -1.10 -5.15
N ASP A 232 0.28 -0.43 -6.23
CA ASP A 232 -0.61 0.46 -6.96
C ASP A 232 -0.10 0.58 -8.39
N VAL A 233 -0.38 -0.46 -9.18
CA VAL A 233 0.13 -0.59 -10.56
C VAL A 233 -1.00 -0.53 -11.58
N ASN A 234 -2.07 0.19 -11.22
CA ASN A 234 -3.26 0.45 -12.04
C ASN A 234 -3.81 -0.83 -12.69
N GLY A 235 -4.14 -1.83 -11.87
CA GLY A 235 -4.84 -3.04 -12.30
C GLY A 235 -3.95 -4.23 -12.69
N HIS A 236 -2.65 -4.15 -12.41
CA HIS A 236 -1.72 -5.30 -12.41
C HIS A 236 -1.37 -5.79 -10.99
N ASP A 237 -2.12 -5.33 -10.00
CA ASP A 237 -1.87 -5.55 -8.58
C ASP A 237 -1.89 -7.05 -8.24
N LEU A 238 -2.81 -7.81 -8.84
CA LEU A 238 -2.87 -9.25 -8.66
C LEU A 238 -1.62 -9.97 -9.19
N SER A 239 -1.06 -9.55 -10.32
CA SER A 239 0.21 -10.08 -10.82
C SER A 239 1.36 -9.80 -9.86
N VAL A 240 1.44 -8.59 -9.29
CA VAL A 240 2.45 -8.28 -8.26
C VAL A 240 2.25 -9.14 -7.02
N LEU A 241 1.00 -9.32 -6.55
CA LEU A 241 0.68 -10.20 -5.43
C LEU A 241 1.15 -11.64 -5.68
N ARG A 242 0.89 -12.19 -6.87
CA ARG A 242 1.39 -13.50 -7.30
C ARG A 242 2.91 -13.59 -7.23
N GLY A 243 3.60 -12.57 -7.74
CA GLY A 243 5.05 -12.43 -7.68
C GLY A 243 5.63 -12.21 -6.28
N SER A 244 4.78 -12.06 -5.26
CA SER A 244 5.14 -11.84 -3.85
C SER A 244 4.81 -13.04 -2.96
N MET A 245 4.15 -14.07 -3.48
CA MET A 245 3.57 -15.13 -2.65
C MET A 245 4.62 -15.96 -1.90
N GLY A 246 5.82 -16.15 -2.44
CA GLY A 246 6.90 -16.84 -1.73
C GLY A 246 7.31 -16.08 -0.47
N SER A 247 7.46 -14.76 -0.57
CA SER A 247 7.78 -13.88 0.56
C SER A 247 6.63 -13.79 1.56
N ILE A 248 5.38 -13.75 1.10
CA ILE A 248 4.18 -13.76 1.96
C ILE A 248 4.09 -15.09 2.73
N MET A 249 4.20 -16.23 2.05
CA MET A 249 4.15 -17.56 2.68
C MET A 249 5.32 -17.79 3.65
N ALA A 250 6.49 -17.23 3.35
CA ALA A 250 7.65 -17.21 4.23
C ALA A 250 7.55 -16.19 5.39
N ASN A 251 6.42 -15.49 5.52
CA ASN A 251 6.17 -14.47 6.55
C ASN A 251 7.19 -13.33 6.54
N LYS A 252 7.70 -12.96 5.36
CA LYS A 252 8.61 -11.82 5.22
C LYS A 252 7.86 -10.49 5.18
N ILE A 253 6.59 -10.46 4.79
CA ILE A 253 5.80 -9.23 4.64
C ILE A 253 4.84 -9.09 5.84
N LYS A 254 4.96 -8.02 6.63
CA LYS A 254 4.13 -7.82 7.84
C LYS A 254 2.79 -7.14 7.52
N GLY A 255 2.81 -6.09 6.72
CA GLY A 255 1.64 -5.37 6.24
C GLY A 255 1.71 -5.15 4.73
N LEU A 256 0.56 -5.15 4.07
CA LEU A 256 0.45 -4.73 2.68
C LEU A 256 -0.81 -3.94 2.41
N ILE A 257 -0.75 -3.04 1.43
CA ILE A 257 -1.90 -2.42 0.78
C ILE A 257 -1.81 -2.73 -0.71
N PHE A 258 -2.94 -3.06 -1.33
CA PHE A 258 -3.04 -3.14 -2.78
C PHE A 258 -4.33 -2.50 -3.28
N GLU A 259 -4.30 -2.06 -4.54
CA GLU A 259 -5.47 -1.51 -5.20
C GLU A 259 -6.26 -2.60 -5.92
N PHE A 260 -7.57 -2.63 -5.70
CA PHE A 260 -8.51 -3.30 -6.58
C PHE A 260 -9.21 -2.26 -7.44
N THR A 261 -9.12 -2.43 -8.76
CA THR A 261 -9.84 -1.59 -9.71
C THR A 261 -10.79 -2.43 -10.54
N SER A 262 -12.05 -1.99 -10.58
CA SER A 262 -13.11 -2.66 -11.34
C SER A 262 -12.73 -2.86 -12.82
N PRO A 263 -13.18 -3.94 -13.49
CA PRO A 263 -12.98 -4.14 -14.92
C PRO A 263 -13.31 -2.87 -15.74
N PRO A 264 -12.54 -2.56 -16.81
CA PRO A 264 -11.81 -3.51 -17.65
C PRO A 264 -10.28 -3.56 -17.43
N LEU A 265 -9.75 -3.20 -16.25
CA LEU A 265 -8.30 -3.25 -16.05
C LEU A 265 -7.75 -4.69 -16.00
N ALA A 266 -6.49 -4.84 -16.40
CA ALA A 266 -5.92 -6.05 -17.01
C ALA A 266 -6.10 -7.36 -16.22
N ASP A 267 -5.78 -7.39 -14.93
CA ASP A 267 -5.88 -8.64 -14.15
C ASP A 267 -7.31 -8.94 -13.72
N TRP A 268 -8.06 -7.89 -13.37
CA TRP A 268 -9.42 -7.97 -12.86
C TRP A 268 -10.46 -8.32 -13.94
N LEU A 269 -10.10 -8.27 -15.22
CA LEU A 269 -10.91 -8.79 -16.33
C LEU A 269 -11.25 -10.28 -16.20
N THR A 270 -10.36 -11.06 -15.58
CA THR A 270 -10.46 -12.53 -15.54
C THR A 270 -10.39 -13.10 -14.14
N HIS A 271 -10.24 -12.24 -13.14
CA HIS A 271 -10.01 -12.60 -11.75
C HIS A 271 -10.85 -11.71 -10.84
N LYS A 272 -11.23 -12.26 -9.70
CA LYS A 272 -12.07 -11.56 -8.73
C LYS A 272 -11.24 -11.13 -7.53
N LEU A 273 -11.75 -10.17 -6.76
CA LEU A 273 -11.12 -9.78 -5.51
C LEU A 273 -10.98 -10.98 -4.55
N SER A 274 -12.00 -11.85 -4.51
CA SER A 274 -12.01 -13.07 -3.70
C SER A 274 -10.82 -13.99 -3.98
N ASP A 275 -10.34 -14.09 -5.23
CA ASP A 275 -9.14 -14.84 -5.59
C ASP A 275 -7.90 -14.27 -4.87
N ALA A 276 -7.73 -12.94 -4.93
CA ALA A 276 -6.63 -12.26 -4.28
C ALA A 276 -6.67 -12.43 -2.75
N ILE A 277 -7.85 -12.24 -2.15
CA ILE A 277 -8.05 -12.38 -0.71
C ILE A 277 -7.87 -13.84 -0.25
N GLY A 278 -8.30 -14.81 -1.05
CA GLY A 278 -8.09 -16.24 -0.82
C GLY A 278 -6.61 -16.59 -0.78
N MET A 279 -5.85 -16.17 -1.78
CA MET A 279 -4.38 -16.37 -1.83
C MET A 279 -3.67 -15.74 -0.62
N LEU A 280 -4.02 -14.50 -0.27
CA LEU A 280 -3.44 -13.80 0.88
C LEU A 280 -3.80 -14.48 2.20
N ASN A 281 -5.03 -14.99 2.30
CA ASN A 281 -5.45 -15.78 3.45
C ASN A 281 -4.65 -17.07 3.60
N GLU A 282 -4.43 -17.83 2.52
CA GLU A 282 -3.56 -19.01 2.53
C GLU A 282 -2.11 -18.65 2.92
N GLY A 283 -1.65 -17.49 2.47
CA GLY A 283 -0.37 -16.89 2.84
C GLY A 283 -0.23 -16.50 4.32
N GLY A 284 -1.32 -16.55 5.10
CA GLY A 284 -1.29 -16.21 6.52
C GLY A 284 -1.73 -14.77 6.83
N MET A 285 -2.35 -14.06 5.88
CA MET A 285 -2.75 -12.66 6.05
C MET A 285 -4.25 -12.49 6.23
N THR A 286 -4.64 -11.54 7.10
CA THR A 286 -6.02 -11.09 7.26
C THR A 286 -6.18 -9.75 6.56
N CYS A 287 -7.13 -9.69 5.64
CA CYS A 287 -7.38 -8.56 4.78
C CYS A 287 -8.66 -7.81 5.14
N TYR A 288 -8.64 -6.52 4.87
CA TYR A 288 -9.70 -5.57 5.14
C TYR A 288 -9.87 -4.62 3.96
N LEU A 289 -11.12 -4.32 3.61
CA LEU A 289 -11.50 -3.21 2.76
C LEU A 289 -11.21 -1.91 3.51
N MET A 290 -10.46 -1.02 2.87
CA MET A 290 -10.12 0.27 3.43
C MET A 290 -11.17 1.30 3.05
N GLY A 291 -11.75 1.95 4.04
CA GLY A 291 -12.42 3.24 3.82
C GLY A 291 -11.88 4.30 4.76
N ASP A 292 -12.45 5.50 4.68
CA ASP A 292 -11.89 6.69 5.33
C ASP A 292 -11.92 6.63 6.86
N LYS A 293 -12.85 5.85 7.41
CA LYS A 293 -13.11 5.83 8.86
C LYS A 293 -13.06 4.46 9.48
N LYS A 294 -13.13 3.40 8.68
CA LYS A 294 -13.17 2.03 9.17
C LYS A 294 -12.52 1.07 8.17
N LEU A 295 -12.10 -0.08 8.71
CA LEU A 295 -11.64 -1.23 7.95
C LEU A 295 -12.66 -2.34 8.04
N VAL A 296 -13.24 -2.77 6.92
CA VAL A 296 -14.22 -3.87 6.91
C VAL A 296 -13.51 -5.16 6.54
N ARG A 297 -13.62 -6.20 7.38
CA ARG A 297 -12.91 -7.46 7.15
C ARG A 297 -13.38 -8.15 5.86
N LEU A 298 -12.42 -8.55 5.03
CA LEU A 298 -12.64 -9.32 3.79
C LEU A 298 -12.32 -10.81 3.96
N THR A 299 -11.30 -11.14 4.75
CA THR A 299 -10.86 -12.54 4.92
C THR A 299 -11.93 -13.39 5.61
N GLY A 300 -12.34 -14.44 4.91
CA GLY A 300 -13.37 -15.38 5.36
C GLY A 300 -14.80 -14.93 5.08
N CYS A 301 -14.98 -13.81 4.35
CA CYS A 301 -16.30 -13.18 4.16
C CYS A 301 -16.91 -13.33 2.78
N PHE A 302 -16.20 -13.94 1.83
CA PHE A 302 -16.76 -14.30 0.53
C PHE A 302 -17.54 -15.62 0.66
N ALA A 303 -18.84 -15.60 0.35
CA ALA A 303 -19.63 -16.83 0.22
C ALA A 303 -19.36 -17.49 -1.14
N GLU A 304 -19.37 -18.82 -1.20
CA GLU A 304 -19.08 -19.59 -2.42
C GLU A 304 -20.03 -19.28 -3.60
N ASP A 305 -21.22 -18.75 -3.31
CA ASP A 305 -22.30 -18.44 -4.25
C ASP A 305 -22.52 -16.93 -4.51
N HIS A 306 -21.92 -16.05 -3.70
CA HIS A 306 -22.02 -14.58 -3.82
C HIS A 306 -20.73 -13.90 -4.26
N ASP A 307 -19.88 -14.66 -4.93
CA ASP A 307 -18.73 -14.13 -5.65
C ASP A 307 -19.17 -13.44 -6.95
N THR A 308 -20.20 -12.60 -6.87
CA THR A 308 -20.51 -11.66 -7.93
C THR A 308 -19.31 -10.73 -8.05
N PRO A 309 -18.90 -10.36 -9.27
CA PRO A 309 -18.00 -9.22 -9.43
C PRO A 309 -18.58 -8.10 -8.57
N PHE A 310 -17.74 -7.40 -7.79
CA PHE A 310 -18.16 -6.12 -7.23
C PHE A 310 -18.68 -5.30 -8.40
N ASP A 311 -20.00 -5.23 -8.55
CA ASP A 311 -20.69 -4.54 -9.66
C ASP A 311 -20.61 -3.02 -9.46
N VAL A 312 -19.68 -2.59 -8.61
CA VAL A 312 -19.43 -1.23 -8.23
C VAL A 312 -18.22 -0.77 -9.06
N PRO A 313 -18.42 0.19 -9.98
CA PRO A 313 -17.41 0.64 -10.93
C PRO A 313 -16.36 1.54 -10.27
N THR A 314 -15.85 1.13 -9.11
CA THR A 314 -15.00 1.94 -8.25
C THR A 314 -13.73 1.21 -7.89
N THR A 315 -12.65 1.96 -7.91
CA THR A 315 -11.36 1.58 -7.34
C THR A 315 -11.42 1.66 -5.82
N PHE A 316 -10.81 0.70 -5.13
CA PHE A 316 -10.67 0.72 -3.69
C PHE A 316 -9.41 0.00 -3.22
N ASN A 317 -8.97 0.33 -2.01
CA ASN A 317 -7.79 -0.25 -1.42
C ASN A 317 -8.16 -1.37 -0.44
N ALA A 318 -7.34 -2.41 -0.41
CA ALA A 318 -7.40 -3.44 0.62
C ALA A 318 -6.09 -3.44 1.42
N MET A 319 -6.20 -3.45 2.74
CA MET A 319 -5.08 -3.59 3.67
C MET A 319 -5.06 -5.01 4.21
N CYS A 320 -3.92 -5.68 4.15
CA CYS A 320 -3.73 -6.99 4.77
C CYS A 320 -2.58 -6.98 5.76
N VAL A 321 -2.76 -7.74 6.85
CA VAL A 321 -1.80 -7.85 7.94
C VAL A 321 -1.49 -9.32 8.19
N SER A 322 -0.22 -9.66 8.36
CA SER A 322 0.20 -11.02 8.70
C SER A 322 -0.30 -11.42 10.10
N ARG A 323 -0.94 -12.59 10.18
CA ARG A 323 -1.33 -13.23 11.45
C ARG A 323 -0.14 -13.82 12.23
N ARG A 324 0.99 -14.03 11.56
CA ARG A 324 2.16 -14.72 12.12
C ARG A 324 3.12 -13.77 12.84
N VAL A 325 2.76 -12.50 12.95
CA VAL A 325 3.47 -11.49 13.72
C VAL A 325 2.61 -11.19 14.95
N GLU A 326 3.16 -11.32 16.15
CA GLU A 326 2.41 -11.17 17.42
C GLU A 326 1.65 -9.83 17.49
N ARG A 327 2.31 -8.74 17.08
CA ARG A 327 1.68 -7.41 16.98
C ARG A 327 0.65 -7.31 15.86
N GLY A 328 0.76 -8.14 14.83
CA GLY A 328 -0.19 -8.24 13.73
C GLY A 328 -1.52 -8.84 14.18
N ALA A 329 -1.48 -9.85 15.04
CA ALA A 329 -2.69 -10.40 15.67
C ALA A 329 -3.39 -9.37 16.56
N ALA A 330 -2.64 -8.62 17.38
CA ALA A 330 -3.21 -7.54 18.20
C ALA A 330 -3.78 -6.39 17.36
N LEU A 331 -3.12 -6.05 16.24
CA LEU A 331 -3.61 -5.09 15.26
C LEU A 331 -4.94 -5.57 14.65
N ILE A 332 -5.01 -6.83 14.22
CA ILE A 332 -6.22 -7.49 13.71
C ILE A 332 -7.36 -7.45 14.73
N GLU A 333 -7.08 -7.81 15.99
CA GLU A 333 -8.07 -7.76 17.07
C GLU A 333 -8.59 -6.35 17.31
N LEU A 334 -7.71 -5.35 17.32
CA LEU A 334 -8.14 -3.96 17.52
C LEU A 334 -8.94 -3.43 16.32
N LEU A 335 -8.53 -3.82 15.11
CA LEU A 335 -9.27 -3.52 13.89
C LEU A 335 -10.66 -4.14 13.91
N ASP A 336 -10.80 -5.38 14.39
CA ASP A 336 -12.07 -6.11 14.50
C ASP A 336 -12.97 -5.54 15.63
N VAL A 337 -12.39 -5.07 16.75
CA VAL A 337 -13.15 -4.57 17.92
C VAL A 337 -13.56 -3.11 17.77
N HIS A 338 -12.85 -2.30 16.98
CA HIS A 338 -13.10 -0.86 16.84
C HIS A 338 -13.59 -0.43 15.46
N THR A 339 -13.94 -1.39 14.59
CA THR A 339 -14.48 -1.13 13.25
C THR A 339 -15.68 -0.17 13.20
N VAL A 340 -16.37 0.09 14.32
CA VAL A 340 -17.69 0.76 14.22
C VAL A 340 -17.77 2.21 14.72
N ASN A 341 -17.02 2.75 15.70
CA ASN A 341 -17.45 4.08 16.22
C ASN A 341 -16.48 5.08 16.92
N ARG A 342 -15.18 4.82 17.18
CA ARG A 342 -14.44 5.67 18.15
C ARG A 342 -13.14 6.37 17.74
N MET A 343 -12.58 6.16 16.55
CA MET A 343 -11.32 6.83 16.18
C MET A 343 -11.46 8.30 15.76
N LYS A 344 -12.70 8.80 15.54
CA LYS A 344 -12.99 10.18 15.09
C LYS A 344 -12.43 11.31 15.95
N ASN A 345 -12.08 11.07 17.22
CA ASN A 345 -11.74 12.14 18.17
C ASN A 345 -10.26 12.18 18.57
N HIS A 346 -9.43 11.26 18.08
CA HIS A 346 -8.06 11.08 18.62
C HIS A 346 -6.94 10.90 17.58
N LEU A 347 -7.28 10.85 16.30
CA LEU A 347 -6.38 11.09 15.16
C LEU A 347 -6.74 12.47 14.58
#